data_AF-A0A3A4RZV3-F1
#
_entry.id   AF-A0A3A4RZV3-F1
#
_cell.length_a   1.000
_cell.length_b   1.000
_cell.length_c   1.000
_cell.angle_alpha   90.00
_cell.angle_beta   90.00
_cell.angle_gamma   90.00
#
_symmetry.space_group_name_H-M   'P 1'
#
loop_
_entity.id
_entity.type
_entity.pdbx_description
1 polymer ?
#
loop_
_entity_poly.entity_id
_entity_poly.type
_entity_poly.pdbx_seq_one_letter_code
_entity_poly.pdbx_strand_id
1 'polypeptide(L)' 'MKISQNAEKRLRQRGFKDDYVDLIINHGTPYQKSGNVVEYRLDKKDISRIKQSLDKCKKKAVLVDSAVSEIITGYNY' A
#
# COMPACT_ATOMS: atom_id res chain seq x y z
N MET A 1 -0.83 -1.14 9.99
CA MET A 1 -0.18 -2.18 10.83
C MET A 1 0.81 -1.50 11.78
N LYS A 2 1.06 -2.05 12.98
CA LYS A 2 2.12 -1.52 13.86
C LYS A 2 3.46 -2.17 13.53
N ILE A 3 4.49 -1.36 13.26
CA ILE A 3 5.86 -1.84 13.05
C ILE A 3 6.54 -1.90 14.42
N SER A 4 7.19 -3.02 14.74
CA SER A 4 8.00 -3.11 15.97
C SER A 4 9.29 -2.29 15.85
N GLN A 5 9.79 -1.74 16.95
CA GLN A 5 11.03 -0.94 16.95
C GLN A 5 12.23 -1.68 16.34
N ASN A 6 12.33 -2.99 16.55
CA ASN A 6 13.38 -3.82 15.97
C ASN A 6 13.21 -4.00 14.45
N ALA A 7 11.97 -4.12 13.98
CA ALA A 7 11.68 -4.20 12.55
C ALA A 7 11.99 -2.86 11.85
N GLU A 8 11.61 -1.74 12.45
CA GLU A 8 11.88 -0.40 11.92
C GLU A 8 13.38 -0.16 11.71
N LYS A 9 14.21 -0.46 12.73
CA LYS A 9 15.68 -0.34 12.61
C LYS A 9 16.24 -1.18 11.46
N ARG A 10 15.76 -2.43 11.33
CA ARG A 10 16.21 -3.35 10.26
C ARG A 10 15.78 -2.89 8.87
N LEU A 11 14.57 -2.32 8.74
CA LEU A 11 14.07 -1.77 7.49
C LEU A 11 14.94 -0.58 7.04
N ARG A 12 15.20 0.36 7.96
CA ARG A 12 16.10 1.50 7.68
C ARG A 12 17.49 1.06 7.27
N GLN A 13 18.09 0.09 7.99
CA GLN A 13 19.40 -0.48 7.65
C GLN A 13 19.44 -1.14 6.26
N ARG A 14 18.31 -1.64 5.77
CA ARG A 14 18.17 -2.25 4.45
C ARG A 14 17.74 -1.27 3.36
N GLY A 15 17.70 0.03 3.67
CA GLY A 15 17.34 1.08 2.72
C GLY A 15 15.85 1.13 2.38
N PHE A 16 14.97 0.54 3.20
CA PHE A 16 13.53 0.74 3.06
C PHE A 16 13.17 2.15 3.51
N LYS A 17 12.51 2.89 2.63
CA LYS A 17 11.82 4.12 2.98
C LYS A 17 10.50 3.78 3.67
N ASP A 18 9.99 4.70 4.48
CA ASP A 18 8.79 4.47 5.30
C ASP A 18 7.56 4.13 4.44
N ASP A 19 7.45 4.75 3.26
CA ASP A 19 6.36 4.53 2.29
C ASP A 19 6.41 3.16 1.59
N TYR A 20 7.58 2.52 1.53
CA TYR A 20 7.72 1.22 0.84
C TYR A 20 6.95 0.12 1.56
N VAL A 21 6.91 0.17 2.88
CA VAL A 21 6.20 -0.84 3.69
C VAL A 21 4.70 -0.78 3.40
N ASP A 22 4.13 0.43 3.40
CA ASP A 22 2.71 0.63 3.11
C ASP A 22 2.37 0.22 1.68
N LEU A 23 3.22 0.53 0.69
CA LEU A 23 3.02 0.09 -0.68
C LEU A 23 3.03 -1.43 -0.82
N ILE A 24 3.96 -2.12 -0.15
CA ILE A 24 4.06 -3.59 -0.21
C ILE A 24 2.85 -4.24 0.45
N ILE A 25 2.39 -3.74 1.60
CA ILE A 25 1.23 -4.30 2.30
C ILE A 25 -0.07 -4.07 1.51
N ASN A 26 -0.27 -2.87 0.96
CA ASN A 26 -1.52 -2.50 0.29
C ASN A 26 -1.66 -3.08 -1.12
N HIS A 27 -0.55 -3.33 -1.82
CA HIS A 27 -0.60 -3.76 -3.23
C HIS A 27 0.16 -5.05 -3.55
N GLY A 28 0.94 -5.57 -2.60
CA GLY A 28 1.68 -6.81 -2.77
C GLY A 28 0.81 -8.05 -2.71
N THR A 29 1.33 -9.13 -3.29
CA THR A 29 0.70 -10.45 -3.21
C THR A 29 1.00 -11.10 -1.86
N PRO A 30 -0.01 -11.58 -1.12
CA PRO A 30 0.19 -12.28 0.14
C PRO A 30 0.59 -13.75 -0.08
N TYR A 31 1.60 -14.19 0.66
CA TYR A 31 2.09 -15.56 0.69
C TYR A 31 2.09 -16.06 2.13
N GLN A 32 1.27 -17.09 2.40
CA GLN A 32 1.24 -17.73 3.71
C GLN A 32 2.57 -18.43 3.99
N LYS A 33 3.10 -18.22 5.20
CA LYS A 33 4.26 -18.92 5.75
C LYS A 33 3.83 -19.80 6.92
N SER A 34 4.73 -20.66 7.35
CA SER A 34 4.51 -21.44 8.57
C SER A 34 4.25 -20.51 9.77
N GLY A 35 3.28 -20.91 10.59
CA GLY A 35 3.02 -20.26 11.88
C GLY A 35 2.28 -18.92 11.83
N ASN A 36 1.11 -18.84 11.19
CA ASN A 36 0.26 -17.63 11.15
C ASN A 36 0.96 -16.35 10.68
N VAL A 37 2.04 -16.49 9.90
CA VAL A 37 2.78 -15.37 9.31
C VAL A 37 2.44 -15.25 7.83
N VAL A 38 2.18 -14.01 7.38
CA VAL A 38 1.96 -13.69 5.97
C VAL A 38 3.10 -12.82 5.47
N GLU A 39 3.71 -13.23 4.38
CA GLU A 39 4.69 -12.44 3.64
C GLU A 39 3.99 -11.68 2.51
N TYR A 40 4.25 -10.38 2.39
CA TYR A 40 3.77 -9.57 1.26
C TYR A 40 4.95 -9.26 0.34
N ARG A 41 4.76 -9.42 -0.97
CA ARG A 41 5.78 -9.11 -1.98
C ARG A 41 5.16 -8.32 -3.14
N LEU A 42 5.92 -7.36 -3.66
CA LEU A 42 5.57 -6.67 -4.91
C LEU A 42 6.38 -7.27 -6.05
N ASP A 43 5.72 -8.06 -6.88
CA ASP A 43 6.33 -8.62 -8.08
C ASP A 43 6.15 -7.69 -9.29
N LYS A 44 6.85 -7.96 -10.39
CA LYS A 44 6.74 -7.18 -11.65
C LYS A 44 5.29 -7.07 -12.14
N LYS A 45 4.48 -8.11 -11.93
CA LYS A 45 3.06 -8.14 -12.28
C LYS A 45 2.24 -7.15 -11.45
N ASP A 46 2.49 -7.10 -10.13
CA ASP A 46 1.83 -6.16 -9.22
C ASP A 46 2.17 -4.72 -9.60
N ILE A 47 3.45 -4.44 -9.87
CA ILE A 47 3.90 -3.12 -10.30
C ILE A 47 3.20 -2.70 -11.60
N SER A 48 3.09 -3.59 -12.58
CA SER A 48 2.37 -3.30 -13.84
C SER A 48 0.90 -2.97 -13.59
N ARG A 49 0.23 -3.75 -12.73
CA ARG A 49 -1.16 -3.52 -12.33
C ARG A 49 -1.34 -2.16 -11.62
N ILE A 50 -0.45 -1.82 -10.71
CA ILE A 50 -0.47 -0.53 -9.98
C ILE A 50 -0.32 0.62 -10.98
N LYS A 51 0.68 0.54 -11.88
CA LYS A 51 0.89 1.56 -12.92
C LYS A 51 -0.35 1.77 -13.79
N GLN A 52 -0.97 0.69 -14.26
CA GLN A 52 -2.20 0.77 -15.03
C GLN A 52 -3.37 1.38 -14.23
N SER A 53 -3.48 1.03 -12.95
CA SER A 53 -4.52 1.56 -12.08
C SER A 53 -4.33 3.06 -11.83
N LEU A 54 -3.10 3.49 -11.57
CA LEU A 54 -2.74 4.91 -11.44
C LEU A 54 -3.04 5.68 -12.74
N ASP A 55 -2.74 5.10 -13.89
CA ASP A 55 -3.05 5.70 -15.18
C ASP A 55 -4.55 5.91 -15.39
N LYS A 56 -5.37 4.92 -15.01
CA LYS A 56 -6.84 5.02 -15.05
C LYS A 56 -7.43 6.00 -14.04
N CYS A 57 -6.78 6.17 -12.89
CA CYS A 57 -7.19 7.11 -11.85
C CYS A 57 -6.81 8.57 -12.16
N LYS A 58 -6.03 8.84 -13.21
CA LYS A 58 -5.74 10.21 -13.63
C LYS A 58 -7.02 11.00 -13.82
N LYS A 59 -7.02 12.25 -13.36
CA LYS A 59 -8.16 13.17 -13.43
C LYS A 59 -9.41 12.66 -12.70
N LYS A 60 -9.27 11.77 -11.73
CA LYS A 60 -10.37 11.34 -10.83
C LYS A 60 -10.11 11.84 -9.43
N ALA A 61 -11.11 12.43 -8.81
CA ALA A 61 -11.08 12.90 -7.43
C ALA A 61 -12.23 12.25 -6.64
N VAL A 62 -12.03 12.11 -5.34
CA VAL A 62 -13.05 11.68 -4.38
C VAL A 62 -13.21 12.75 -3.32
N LEU A 63 -14.45 13.05 -2.97
CA LEU A 63 -14.80 13.99 -1.91
C LEU A 63 -15.13 13.19 -0.65
N VAL A 64 -14.41 13.48 0.43
CA VAL A 64 -14.50 12.74 1.69
C VAL A 64 -14.90 13.71 2.79
N ASP A 65 -15.89 13.32 3.59
CA ASP A 65 -16.21 14.03 4.83
C ASP A 65 -15.17 13.67 5.90
N SER A 66 -14.32 14.64 6.25
CA SER A 66 -13.26 14.46 7.24
C SER A 66 -13.76 14.19 8.65
N ALA A 67 -15.01 14.53 9.00
CA ALA A 67 -15.55 14.36 10.35
C ALA A 67 -15.98 12.91 10.63
N VAL A 68 -16.59 12.27 9.63
CA VAL A 68 -17.08 10.88 9.71
C VAL A 68 -16.24 9.88 8.92
N SER A 69 -15.21 10.35 8.21
CA SER A 69 -14.37 9.54 7.31
C SER A 69 -15.19 8.78 6.26
N GLU A 70 -16.23 9.43 5.73
CA GLU A 70 -17.15 8.86 4.74
C GLU A 70 -16.90 9.45 3.34
N ILE A 71 -16.94 8.61 2.30
CA ILE A 71 -16.81 9.05 0.91
C ILE A 71 -18.17 9.56 0.43
N ILE A 72 -18.27 10.86 0.17
CA ILE A 72 -19.51 11.50 -0.29
C ILE A 72 -19.74 11.21 -1.77
N THR A 73 -18.73 11.45 -2.62
CA THR A 73 -18.85 11.26 -4.07
C THR A 73 -17.49 11.19 -4.77
N GLY A 74 -17.48 10.78 -6.03
CA GLY A 74 -16.31 10.82 -6.92
C GLY A 74 -16.64 11.54 -8.23
N TYR A 75 -15.68 12.31 -8.75
CA TYR A 75 -15.86 13.08 -9.98
C TYR A 75 -14.56 13.14 -10.80
N ASN A 76 -14.68 13.51 -12.08
CA ASN A 76 -13.50 13.78 -12.91
C ASN A 76 -13.16 15.28 -12.84
N TYR A 77 -11.87 15.63 -12.75
CA TYR A 77 -11.37 17.02 -12.66
C TYR A 77 -10.40 17.40 -13.78
#